data_AF-A0A1F7UT84-F1
#
_entry.id   AF-A0A1F7UT84-F1
#
_cell.length_a   1.000
_cell.length_b   1.000
_cell.length_c   1.000
_cell.angle_alpha   90.00
_cell.angle_beta   90.00
_cell.angle_gamma   90.00
#
_symmetry.space_group_name_H-M   'P 1'
#
loop_
_entity.id
_entity.type
_entity.pdbx_description
1 polymer ?
#
loop_
_entity_poly.entity_id
_entity_poly.type
_entity_poly.pdbx_seq_one_letter_code
_entity_poly.pdbx_strand_id
1 'polypeptide(L)'
;MPETRVILHFLRHEDKETVVEKPDTDIELKESGRVAAFERGLKEPAHLEVSWAAGSNRIRALHTALLRMAAGTGSVTAEMSYAEAKASVEAEMKYGEKVVSMPELNFNFSGSKAFEAEAMGSYKAGRGLEYLLRDSDRRVVELGDKDSFSYSRVAANYASLISREMQVGNNFNKLVKQKPDKYAEFDNKLERYFGTHQTVPECFYMKVLEKFQGRAAAEKFIDKLRDKDGKVFGFDFQEGIDIIVTNGANGQSIVIKNMRGLPDVALTPELLADIIRDAERLDKTIDKDSKAIND
;
A
#
# COMPACT_ATOMS: atom_id res chain seq x y z
N MET A 1 -26.02 -16.41 7.93
CA MET A 1 -24.63 -16.56 8.43
C MET A 1 -24.05 -15.17 8.55
N PRO A 2 -23.31 -14.87 9.64
CA PRO A 2 -22.66 -13.57 9.77
C PRO A 2 -21.64 -13.40 8.65
N GLU A 3 -21.64 -12.21 8.06
CA GLU A 3 -20.65 -11.79 7.08
C GLU A 3 -19.31 -11.58 7.78
N THR A 4 -18.20 -11.99 7.16
CA THR A 4 -16.85 -11.70 7.67
C THR A 4 -16.09 -10.80 6.73
N ARG A 5 -15.25 -9.93 7.28
CA ARG A 5 -14.51 -8.92 6.49
C ARG A 5 -13.02 -8.94 6.81
N VAL A 6 -12.20 -8.74 5.79
CA VAL A 6 -10.80 -8.29 5.94
C VAL A 6 -10.71 -6.91 5.31
N ILE A 7 -10.32 -5.92 6.11
CA ILE A 7 -10.19 -4.53 5.69
C ILE A 7 -8.70 -4.21 5.57
N LEU A 8 -8.29 -3.79 4.38
CA LEU A 8 -6.91 -3.45 4.04
C LEU A 8 -6.83 -1.94 3.86
N HIS A 9 -6.14 -1.26 4.76
CA HIS A 9 -5.91 0.18 4.72
C HIS A 9 -4.53 0.47 4.13
N PHE A 10 -4.46 0.83 2.86
CA PHE A 10 -3.21 1.33 2.27
C PHE A 10 -3.15 2.83 2.45
N LEU A 11 -2.12 3.34 3.10
CA LEU A 11 -2.04 4.75 3.47
C LEU A 11 -0.62 5.29 3.34
N ARG A 12 -0.50 6.48 2.78
CA ARG A 12 0.76 7.22 2.74
C ARG A 12 1.17 7.59 4.18
N HIS A 13 2.44 7.39 4.49
CA HIS A 13 3.02 7.80 5.77
C HIS A 13 2.83 9.30 6.04
N GLU A 14 2.82 9.70 7.31
CA GLU A 14 2.74 11.11 7.72
C GLU A 14 4.03 11.91 7.51
N ASP A 15 3.97 13.21 7.80
CA ASP A 15 5.12 14.11 7.69
C ASP A 15 6.32 13.60 8.51
N LYS A 16 7.49 13.63 7.87
CA LYS A 16 8.74 13.03 8.36
C LYS A 16 9.77 14.09 8.70
N GLU A 17 10.71 13.73 9.56
CA GLU A 17 11.84 14.61 9.88
C GLU A 17 12.69 14.90 8.62
N THR A 18 13.38 16.04 8.61
CA THR A 18 14.36 16.37 7.58
C THR A 18 15.74 16.34 8.21
N VAL A 19 16.38 15.17 8.21
CA VAL A 19 17.71 14.95 8.81
C VAL A 19 18.66 14.47 7.73
N VAL A 20 19.77 15.19 7.52
CA VAL A 20 20.71 14.91 6.42
C VAL A 20 21.66 13.76 6.77
N GLU A 21 22.00 13.57 8.05
CA GLU A 21 22.96 12.53 8.46
C GLU A 21 22.36 11.13 8.60
N LYS A 22 21.03 10.98 8.54
CA LYS A 22 20.35 9.68 8.68
C LYS A 22 20.04 9.07 7.30
N PRO A 23 20.21 7.75 7.12
CA PRO A 23 19.67 7.04 5.96
C PRO A 23 18.16 7.28 5.83
N ASP A 24 17.63 7.40 4.60
CA ASP A 24 16.19 7.67 4.40
C ASP A 24 15.28 6.58 4.99
N THR A 25 15.78 5.34 5.16
CA THR A 25 15.05 4.26 5.84
C THR A 25 14.81 4.54 7.32
N ASP A 26 15.69 5.32 7.95
CA ASP A 26 15.73 5.51 9.40
C ASP A 26 15.13 6.85 9.83
N ILE A 27 14.64 7.63 8.86
CA ILE A 27 13.96 8.91 9.12
C ILE A 27 12.60 8.63 9.76
N GLU A 28 12.43 9.20 10.96
CA GLU A 28 11.19 9.11 11.75
C GLU A 28 10.12 10.10 11.29
N LEU A 29 8.92 9.93 11.83
CA LEU A 29 7.86 10.94 11.75
C LEU A 29 8.24 12.15 12.61
N LYS A 30 7.89 13.36 12.14
CA LYS A 30 7.87 14.54 13.03
C LYS A 30 6.80 14.38 14.09
N GLU A 31 6.89 15.16 15.16
CA GLU A 31 5.84 15.24 16.19
C GLU A 31 4.45 15.49 15.59
N SER A 32 4.32 16.48 14.70
CA SER A 32 3.04 16.76 14.01
C SER A 32 2.53 15.56 13.20
N GLY A 33 3.43 14.81 12.56
CA GLY A 33 3.08 13.60 11.81
C GLY A 33 2.62 12.46 12.73
N ARG A 34 3.26 12.29 13.90
CA ARG A 34 2.83 11.29 14.89
C ARG A 34 1.47 11.63 15.48
N VAL A 35 1.24 12.89 15.86
CA VAL A 35 -0.05 13.38 16.37
C VAL A 35 -1.15 13.14 15.33
N ALA A 36 -0.92 13.55 14.07
CA ALA A 36 -1.90 13.34 13.01
C ALA A 36 -2.22 11.86 12.77
N ALA A 37 -1.21 10.98 12.76
CA ALA A 37 -1.40 9.53 12.61
C ALA A 37 -2.22 8.94 13.76
N PHE A 38 -1.88 9.30 14.99
CA PHE A 38 -2.55 8.83 16.19
C PHE A 38 -4.00 9.34 16.26
N GLU A 39 -4.25 10.63 16.06
CA GLU A 39 -5.59 11.23 16.05
C GLU A 39 -6.49 10.60 14.97
N ARG A 40 -5.91 10.29 13.81
CA ARG A 40 -6.65 9.62 12.74
C ARG A 40 -6.99 8.18 13.12
N GLY A 41 -6.13 7.47 13.86
CA GLY A 41 -6.45 6.17 14.45
C GLY A 41 -7.55 6.24 15.52
N LEU A 42 -7.57 7.28 16.36
CA LEU A 42 -8.60 7.47 17.39
C LEU A 42 -10.03 7.62 16.82
N LYS A 43 -10.15 8.16 15.60
CA LYS A 43 -11.45 8.32 14.92
C LYS A 43 -12.02 6.99 14.41
N GLU A 44 -11.16 6.01 14.16
CA GLU A 44 -11.47 4.71 13.56
C GLU A 44 -10.74 3.61 14.35
N PRO A 45 -11.06 3.41 15.64
CA PRO A 45 -10.28 2.53 16.52
C PRO A 45 -10.33 1.08 16.04
N ALA A 46 -9.16 0.46 15.93
CA ALA A 46 -9.01 -0.93 15.55
C ALA A 46 -9.20 -1.86 16.75
N HIS A 47 -9.57 -3.11 16.48
CA HIS A 47 -9.44 -4.16 17.50
C HIS A 47 -8.04 -4.77 17.46
N LEU A 48 -7.18 -4.38 18.40
CA LEU A 48 -5.76 -4.76 18.40
C LEU A 48 -5.56 -6.28 18.35
N GLU A 49 -6.39 -7.10 19.01
CA GLU A 49 -6.28 -8.57 19.00
C GLU A 49 -6.31 -9.15 17.58
N VAL A 50 -7.16 -8.59 16.69
CA VAL A 50 -7.40 -9.10 15.34
C VAL A 50 -6.81 -8.22 14.22
N SER A 51 -6.10 -7.16 14.59
CA SER A 51 -5.45 -6.24 13.66
C SER A 51 -3.94 -6.47 13.58
N TRP A 52 -3.30 -6.07 12.48
CA TRP A 52 -1.85 -5.93 12.42
C TRP A 52 -1.45 -4.82 11.44
N ALA A 53 -0.23 -4.31 11.58
CA ALA A 53 0.32 -3.25 10.77
C ALA A 53 1.53 -3.75 9.97
N ALA A 54 1.64 -3.28 8.73
CA ALA A 54 2.85 -3.39 7.93
C ALA A 54 3.22 -2.03 7.38
N GLY A 55 4.46 -1.90 6.95
CA GLY A 55 4.90 -0.74 6.20
C GLY A 55 6.00 -1.11 5.22
N SER A 56 6.35 -0.18 4.35
CA SER A 56 7.63 -0.28 3.65
C SER A 56 8.79 -0.39 4.64
N ASN A 57 9.99 -0.69 4.15
CA ASN A 57 11.20 -0.78 4.97
C ASN A 57 11.68 0.57 5.56
N ARG A 58 10.82 1.60 5.58
CA ARG A 58 11.13 2.94 6.07
C ARG A 58 10.34 3.21 7.35
N ILE A 59 11.03 3.60 8.42
CA ILE A 59 10.46 3.74 9.77
C ILE A 59 9.18 4.59 9.78
N ARG A 60 9.17 5.75 9.12
CA ARG A 60 7.98 6.61 9.02
C ARG A 60 6.71 5.90 8.52
N ALA A 61 6.84 4.95 7.59
CA ALA A 61 5.69 4.22 7.05
C ALA A 61 5.17 3.18 8.04
N LEU A 62 6.08 2.41 8.64
CA LEU A 62 5.77 1.48 9.73
C LEU A 62 5.13 2.21 10.92
N HIS A 63 5.69 3.35 11.30
CA HIS A 63 5.24 4.13 12.44
C HIS A 63 3.84 4.72 12.21
N THR A 64 3.56 5.24 11.00
CA THR A 64 2.22 5.74 10.67
C THR A 64 1.18 4.62 10.76
N ALA A 65 1.47 3.44 10.19
CA ALA A 65 0.56 2.30 10.23
C ALA A 65 0.34 1.76 11.65
N LEU A 66 1.41 1.70 12.45
CA LEU A 66 1.35 1.30 13.86
C LEU A 66 0.48 2.25 14.69
N LEU A 67 0.72 3.56 14.59
CA LEU A 67 -0.08 4.54 15.34
C LEU A 67 -1.55 4.51 14.91
N ARG A 68 -1.84 4.36 13.61
CA ARG A 68 -3.21 4.21 13.10
C ARG A 68 -3.91 2.98 13.68
N MET A 69 -3.21 1.85 13.77
CA MET A 69 -3.75 0.60 14.28
C MET A 69 -3.96 0.61 15.79
N ALA A 70 -2.98 1.09 16.55
CA ALA A 70 -2.96 0.98 18.02
C ALA A 70 -3.53 2.21 18.75
N ALA A 71 -3.94 3.24 18.03
CA ALA A 71 -4.58 4.39 18.65
C ALA A 71 -5.84 3.99 19.44
N GLY A 72 -5.94 4.48 20.67
CA GLY A 72 -7.10 4.26 21.54
C GLY A 72 -7.08 2.94 22.31
N THR A 73 -6.09 2.06 22.09
CA THR A 73 -5.95 0.82 22.87
C THR A 73 -5.32 1.05 24.23
N GLY A 74 -4.66 2.19 24.43
CA GLY A 74 -3.81 2.49 25.59
C GLY A 74 -2.36 2.01 25.43
N SER A 75 -2.07 1.25 24.38
CA SER A 75 -0.75 0.65 24.13
C SER A 75 0.27 1.64 23.57
N VAL A 76 -0.19 2.72 22.91
CA VAL A 76 0.69 3.72 22.29
C VAL A 76 0.16 5.12 22.54
N THR A 77 1.05 6.13 22.44
CA THR A 77 0.69 7.55 22.45
C THR A 77 1.32 8.28 21.27
N ALA A 78 0.90 9.52 21.00
CA ALA A 78 1.42 10.32 19.88
C ALA A 78 2.89 10.77 20.06
N GLU A 79 3.39 10.75 21.30
CA GLU A 79 4.73 11.21 21.65
C GLU A 79 5.80 10.13 21.45
N MET A 80 5.40 8.86 21.43
CA MET A 80 6.32 7.73 21.31
C MET A 80 7.07 7.75 19.97
N SER A 81 8.36 7.44 20.01
CA SER A 81 9.14 7.04 18.84
C SER A 81 8.63 5.71 18.27
N TYR A 82 9.06 5.36 17.05
CA TYR A 82 8.68 4.08 16.47
C TYR A 82 9.12 2.88 17.33
N ALA A 83 10.34 2.95 17.87
CA ALA A 83 10.90 1.87 18.68
C ALA A 83 10.11 1.68 19.99
N GLU A 84 9.73 2.77 20.65
CA GLU A 84 8.92 2.74 21.88
C GLU A 84 7.52 2.21 21.61
N ALA A 85 6.85 2.71 20.57
CA ALA A 85 5.52 2.25 20.19
C ALA A 85 5.51 0.76 19.81
N LYS A 86 6.51 0.31 19.04
CA LYS A 86 6.64 -1.11 18.65
C LYS A 86 6.85 -1.99 19.88
N ALA A 87 7.77 -1.61 20.77
CA ALA A 87 8.06 -2.36 21.99
C ALA A 87 6.84 -2.44 22.92
N SER A 88 6.06 -1.36 23.04
CA SER A 88 4.84 -1.36 23.85
C SER A 88 3.77 -2.32 23.31
N VAL A 89 3.52 -2.31 22.00
CA VAL A 89 2.57 -3.25 21.39
C VAL A 89 3.06 -4.70 21.49
N GLU A 90 4.36 -4.93 21.32
CA GLU A 90 4.95 -6.28 21.44
C GLU A 90 4.89 -6.82 22.88
N ALA A 91 4.98 -5.97 23.90
CA ALA A 91 4.86 -6.37 25.29
C ALA A 91 3.47 -6.94 25.64
N GLU A 92 2.43 -6.56 24.89
CA GLU A 92 1.07 -7.09 25.04
C GLU A 92 0.85 -8.43 24.32
N MET A 93 1.82 -8.86 23.50
CA MET A 93 1.70 -10.06 22.69
C MET A 93 2.26 -11.29 23.37
N LYS A 94 1.50 -12.39 23.30
CA LYS A 94 1.99 -13.70 23.73
C LYS A 94 2.89 -14.38 22.68
N TYR A 95 2.61 -14.20 21.40
CA TYR A 95 3.32 -14.82 20.27
C TYR A 95 3.25 -13.96 19.01
N GLY A 96 4.32 -13.96 18.22
CA GLY A 96 4.38 -13.30 16.91
C GLY A 96 4.68 -11.80 16.99
N GLU A 97 4.56 -11.12 15.85
CA GLU A 97 4.76 -9.67 15.71
C GLU A 97 3.49 -9.02 15.14
N LYS A 98 3.14 -7.82 15.61
CA LYS A 98 2.02 -7.02 15.08
C LYS A 98 2.44 -5.99 14.04
N VAL A 99 3.75 -5.77 13.89
CA VAL A 99 4.31 -4.77 12.98
C VAL A 99 5.37 -5.43 12.10
N VAL A 100 5.15 -5.47 10.79
CA VAL A 100 6.03 -6.18 9.85
C VAL A 100 6.51 -5.26 8.73
N SER A 101 7.80 -5.36 8.39
CA SER A 101 8.36 -4.69 7.22
C SER A 101 8.04 -5.48 5.94
N MET A 102 7.47 -4.81 4.95
CA MET A 102 7.07 -5.36 3.66
C MET A 102 7.69 -4.52 2.53
N PRO A 103 8.85 -4.93 1.98
CA PRO A 103 9.55 -4.18 0.93
C PRO A 103 8.68 -3.91 -0.31
N GLU A 104 7.68 -4.73 -0.59
CA GLU A 104 6.76 -4.54 -1.71
C GLU A 104 5.86 -3.31 -1.58
N LEU A 105 5.69 -2.74 -0.37
CA LEU A 105 4.98 -1.48 -0.12
C LEU A 105 5.86 -0.25 -0.36
N ASN A 106 7.11 -0.46 -0.76
CA ASN A 106 8.08 0.60 -0.97
C ASN A 106 8.08 1.14 -2.39
N PHE A 107 8.77 2.26 -2.62
CA PHE A 107 9.34 2.57 -3.93
C PHE A 107 10.80 2.17 -3.94
N ASN A 108 11.27 1.60 -5.05
CA ASN A 108 12.67 1.33 -5.32
C ASN A 108 13.02 1.83 -6.73
N PHE A 109 13.89 2.83 -6.85
CA PHE A 109 14.31 3.34 -8.17
C PHE A 109 15.79 3.07 -8.44
N SER A 110 16.45 2.28 -7.59
CA SER A 110 17.91 2.12 -7.61
C SER A 110 18.41 0.97 -8.49
N GLY A 111 17.55 0.38 -9.34
CA GLY A 111 17.97 -0.71 -10.24
C GLY A 111 18.96 -0.24 -11.31
N SER A 112 18.85 1.02 -11.72
CA SER A 112 19.85 1.68 -12.58
C SER A 112 19.94 3.17 -12.28
N LYS A 113 21.14 3.73 -12.42
CA LYS A 113 21.36 5.18 -12.19
C LYS A 113 20.55 6.07 -13.13
N ALA A 114 20.33 5.61 -14.38
CA ALA A 114 19.55 6.34 -15.36
C ALA A 114 18.06 6.39 -14.97
N PHE A 115 17.49 5.24 -14.59
CA PHE A 115 16.11 5.18 -14.12
C PHE A 115 15.91 6.02 -12.86
N GLU A 116 16.84 5.90 -11.89
CA GLU A 116 16.81 6.68 -10.65
C GLU A 116 16.78 8.20 -10.93
N ALA A 117 17.69 8.68 -11.78
CA ALA A 117 17.79 10.09 -12.12
C ALA A 117 16.50 10.63 -12.78
N GLU A 118 15.90 9.87 -13.70
CA GLU A 118 14.66 10.24 -14.38
C GLU A 118 13.44 10.23 -13.45
N ALA A 119 13.31 9.17 -12.64
CA ALA A 119 12.23 9.04 -11.67
C ALA A 119 12.29 10.15 -10.62
N MET A 120 13.48 10.40 -10.05
CA MET A 120 13.68 11.45 -9.06
C MET A 120 13.54 12.86 -9.65
N GLY A 121 13.99 13.08 -10.88
CA GLY A 121 13.78 14.33 -11.60
C GLY A 121 12.28 14.61 -11.82
N SER A 122 11.53 13.60 -12.26
CA SER A 122 10.08 13.69 -12.45
C SER A 122 9.33 13.93 -11.14
N TYR A 123 9.73 13.25 -10.06
CA TYR A 123 9.17 13.46 -8.72
C TYR A 123 9.37 14.90 -8.23
N LYS A 124 10.61 15.42 -8.32
CA LYS A 124 10.94 16.80 -7.94
C LYS A 124 10.18 17.85 -8.79
N ALA A 125 9.91 17.52 -10.05
CA ALA A 125 9.12 18.37 -10.94
C ALA A 125 7.60 18.28 -10.71
N GLY A 126 7.12 17.46 -9.78
CA GLY A 126 5.69 17.24 -9.55
C GLY A 126 5.00 16.46 -10.67
N ARG A 127 5.75 15.59 -11.37
CA ARG A 127 5.26 14.72 -12.46
C ARG A 127 5.58 13.24 -12.21
N GLY A 128 5.84 12.86 -10.95
CA GLY A 128 6.24 11.50 -10.59
C GLY A 128 5.19 10.46 -11.01
N LEU A 129 3.91 10.73 -10.77
CA LEU A 129 2.82 9.81 -11.12
C LEU A 129 2.64 9.67 -12.65
N GLU A 130 2.83 10.77 -13.39
CA GLU A 130 2.79 10.77 -14.85
C GLU A 130 3.93 9.94 -15.44
N TYR A 131 5.16 10.14 -14.93
CA TYR A 131 6.34 9.36 -15.33
C TYR A 131 6.15 7.88 -15.05
N LEU A 132 5.64 7.53 -13.85
CA LEU A 132 5.34 6.15 -13.52
C LEU A 132 4.37 5.56 -14.53
N LEU A 133 3.20 6.18 -14.70
CA LEU A 133 2.18 5.68 -15.62
C LEU A 133 2.74 5.53 -17.04
N ARG A 134 3.33 6.59 -17.60
CA ARG A 134 3.62 6.73 -19.04
C ARG A 134 4.96 6.16 -19.50
N ASP A 135 5.98 6.28 -18.67
CA ASP A 135 7.36 6.07 -19.11
C ASP A 135 8.06 4.92 -18.38
N SER A 136 7.75 4.69 -17.10
CA SER A 136 8.58 3.82 -16.26
C SER A 136 8.72 2.38 -16.78
N ASP A 137 7.64 1.75 -17.25
CA ASP A 137 7.68 0.38 -17.79
C ASP A 137 8.54 0.33 -19.07
N ARG A 138 8.40 1.30 -19.97
CA ARG A 138 9.23 1.39 -21.18
C ARG A 138 10.70 1.60 -20.82
N ARG A 139 11.00 2.47 -19.86
CA ARG A 139 12.37 2.78 -19.45
C ARG A 139 13.07 1.59 -18.81
N VAL A 140 12.39 0.80 -17.99
CA VAL A 140 13.04 -0.41 -17.44
C VAL A 140 13.36 -1.45 -18.51
N VAL A 141 12.57 -1.53 -19.59
CA VAL A 141 12.90 -2.38 -20.76
C VAL A 141 14.14 -1.86 -21.47
N GLU A 142 14.15 -0.57 -21.85
CA GLU A 142 15.26 0.06 -22.57
C GLU A 142 16.59 0.00 -21.81
N LEU A 143 16.54 0.02 -20.48
CA LEU A 143 17.71 -0.02 -19.60
C LEU A 143 18.10 -1.44 -19.16
N GLY A 144 17.31 -2.47 -19.51
CA GLY A 144 17.48 -3.82 -19.00
C GLY A 144 17.34 -3.92 -17.46
N ASP A 145 16.59 -3.00 -16.85
CA ASP A 145 16.51 -2.82 -15.41
C ASP A 145 15.44 -3.76 -14.79
N LYS A 146 15.89 -4.73 -13.99
CA LYS A 146 15.00 -5.70 -13.32
C LYS A 146 14.63 -5.34 -11.89
N ASP A 147 15.30 -4.37 -11.30
CA ASP A 147 15.25 -4.13 -9.87
C ASP A 147 14.42 -2.88 -9.53
N SER A 148 14.34 -1.91 -10.46
CA SER A 148 13.54 -0.71 -10.28
C SER A 148 12.04 -1.02 -10.33
N PHE A 149 11.29 -0.39 -9.44
CA PHE A 149 9.85 -0.49 -9.33
C PHE A 149 9.20 0.46 -10.34
N SER A 150 8.90 -0.09 -11.51
CA SER A 150 8.07 0.55 -12.52
C SER A 150 6.57 0.41 -12.19
N TYR A 151 5.73 1.10 -12.96
CA TYR A 151 4.28 1.11 -12.79
C TYR A 151 3.64 -0.28 -12.71
N SER A 152 3.95 -1.18 -13.65
CA SER A 152 3.38 -2.52 -13.63
C SER A 152 3.91 -3.37 -12.46
N ARG A 153 5.19 -3.23 -12.08
CA ARG A 153 5.77 -3.93 -10.92
C ARG A 153 5.13 -3.49 -9.61
N VAL A 154 4.96 -2.18 -9.40
CA VAL A 154 4.28 -1.64 -8.20
C VAL A 154 2.84 -2.13 -8.12
N ALA A 155 2.10 -2.10 -9.23
CA ALA A 155 0.72 -2.59 -9.24
C ALA A 155 0.65 -4.10 -8.94
N ALA A 156 1.58 -4.90 -9.46
CA ALA A 156 1.66 -6.34 -9.21
C ALA A 156 1.96 -6.67 -7.73
N ASN A 157 2.79 -5.86 -7.05
CA ASN A 157 3.06 -6.01 -5.62
C ASN A 157 1.77 -5.93 -4.79
N TYR A 158 0.93 -4.93 -5.07
CA TYR A 158 -0.35 -4.74 -4.38
C TYR A 158 -1.33 -5.85 -4.74
N ALA A 159 -1.45 -6.20 -6.02
CA ALA A 159 -2.32 -7.29 -6.47
C ALA A 159 -1.96 -8.64 -5.79
N SER A 160 -0.67 -8.91 -5.64
CA SER A 160 -0.16 -10.10 -4.94
C SER A 160 -0.51 -10.08 -3.46
N LEU A 161 -0.32 -8.93 -2.78
CA LEU A 161 -0.69 -8.77 -1.38
C LEU A 161 -2.19 -8.97 -1.15
N ILE A 162 -3.04 -8.34 -1.97
CA ILE A 162 -4.51 -8.50 -1.88
C ILE A 162 -4.90 -9.96 -2.11
N SER A 163 -4.27 -10.64 -3.08
CA SER A 163 -4.51 -12.07 -3.34
C SER A 163 -4.18 -12.96 -2.15
N ARG A 164 -3.13 -12.63 -1.38
CA ARG A 164 -2.82 -13.32 -0.11
C ARG A 164 -3.90 -13.05 0.94
N GLU A 165 -4.34 -11.81 1.10
CA GLU A 165 -5.37 -11.44 2.08
C GLU A 165 -6.75 -12.02 1.74
N MET A 166 -7.05 -12.31 0.47
CA MET A 166 -8.23 -13.10 0.09
C MET A 166 -8.23 -14.51 0.70
N GLN A 167 -7.07 -15.17 0.69
CA GLN A 167 -6.92 -16.49 1.31
C GLN A 167 -7.06 -16.41 2.83
N VAL A 168 -6.50 -15.35 3.44
CA VAL A 168 -6.71 -15.03 4.87
C VAL A 168 -8.19 -14.86 5.17
N GLY A 169 -8.93 -14.11 4.35
CA GLY A 169 -10.38 -13.94 4.50
C GLY A 169 -11.15 -15.26 4.44
N ASN A 170 -10.80 -16.15 3.51
CA ASN A 170 -11.41 -17.48 3.42
C ASN A 170 -11.16 -18.32 4.68
N ASN A 171 -9.95 -18.28 5.21
CA ASN A 171 -9.60 -18.99 6.44
C ASN A 171 -10.30 -18.38 7.66
N PHE A 172 -10.35 -17.05 7.74
CA PHE A 172 -11.07 -16.34 8.80
C PHE A 172 -12.56 -16.65 8.80
N ASN A 173 -13.21 -16.69 7.63
CA ASN A 173 -14.60 -17.11 7.51
C ASN A 173 -14.84 -18.52 8.09
N LYS A 174 -13.91 -19.46 7.90
CA LYS A 174 -13.98 -20.79 8.53
C LYS A 174 -13.84 -20.70 10.06
N LEU A 175 -12.95 -19.86 10.57
CA LEU A 175 -12.74 -19.67 12.01
C LEU A 175 -13.97 -19.05 12.70
N VAL A 176 -14.56 -18.01 12.09
CA VAL A 176 -15.80 -17.38 12.60
C VAL A 176 -16.94 -18.40 12.65
N LYS A 177 -17.08 -19.26 11.64
CA LYS A 177 -18.07 -20.34 11.67
C LYS A 177 -17.86 -21.35 12.81
N GLN A 178 -16.61 -21.61 13.18
CA GLN A 178 -16.27 -22.53 14.27
C GLN A 178 -16.40 -21.89 15.64
N LYS A 179 -16.23 -20.57 15.75
CA LYS A 179 -16.20 -19.82 17.01
C LYS A 179 -16.95 -18.48 16.88
N PRO A 180 -18.26 -18.48 16.59
CA PRO A 180 -19.00 -17.27 16.25
C PRO A 180 -18.98 -16.23 17.38
N ASP A 181 -19.16 -16.66 18.63
CA ASP A 181 -19.23 -15.75 19.78
C ASP A 181 -17.89 -15.03 20.02
N LYS A 182 -16.76 -15.72 19.78
CA LYS A 182 -15.42 -15.13 19.92
C LYS A 182 -15.19 -14.00 18.92
N TYR A 183 -15.68 -14.10 17.70
CA TYR A 183 -15.36 -13.11 16.67
C TYR A 183 -16.43 -12.04 16.50
N ALA A 184 -17.62 -12.24 17.08
CA ALA A 184 -18.66 -11.25 17.17
C ALA A 184 -18.24 -10.00 17.97
N GLU A 185 -17.40 -10.16 19.00
CA GLU A 185 -16.86 -9.03 19.79
C GLU A 185 -15.93 -8.10 18.98
N PHE A 186 -15.41 -8.61 17.85
CA PHE A 186 -14.57 -7.88 16.92
C PHE A 186 -15.29 -7.62 15.59
N ASP A 187 -16.62 -7.49 15.59
CA ASP A 187 -17.47 -7.23 14.43
C ASP A 187 -17.26 -8.20 13.23
N ASN A 188 -16.76 -9.41 13.50
CA ASN A 188 -16.32 -10.36 12.49
C ASN A 188 -15.39 -9.72 11.43
N LYS A 189 -14.51 -8.81 11.85
CA LYS A 189 -13.53 -8.13 10.98
C LYS A 189 -12.09 -8.42 11.39
N LEU A 190 -11.22 -8.46 10.39
CA LEU A 190 -9.78 -8.36 10.52
C LEU A 190 -9.34 -7.04 9.87
N GLU A 191 -8.48 -6.28 10.51
CA GLU A 191 -7.98 -5.00 9.97
C GLU A 191 -6.47 -5.07 9.72
N ARG A 192 -6.02 -4.49 8.60
CA ARG A 192 -4.64 -4.49 8.14
C ARG A 192 -4.24 -3.08 7.79
N TYR A 193 -3.21 -2.55 8.42
CA TYR A 193 -2.74 -1.19 8.18
C TYR A 193 -1.44 -1.24 7.42
N PHE A 194 -1.42 -0.78 6.17
CA PHE A 194 -0.27 -0.84 5.27
C PHE A 194 0.27 0.57 4.98
N GLY A 195 1.32 0.95 5.69
CA GLY A 195 2.04 2.19 5.49
C GLY A 195 2.90 2.17 4.22
N THR A 196 2.72 3.17 3.36
CA THR A 196 3.41 3.26 2.08
C THR A 196 3.81 4.71 1.77
N HIS A 197 4.20 4.97 0.53
CA HIS A 197 4.63 6.27 0.04
C HIS A 197 3.67 6.80 -1.01
N GLN A 198 3.72 8.11 -1.20
CA GLN A 198 3.11 8.78 -2.33
C GLN A 198 3.45 8.07 -3.65
N THR A 199 2.52 8.07 -4.60
CA THR A 199 2.59 7.43 -5.94
C THR A 199 2.48 5.91 -5.98
N VAL A 200 2.74 5.21 -4.86
CA VAL A 200 2.76 3.74 -4.81
C VAL A 200 1.33 3.15 -4.88
N PRO A 201 0.40 3.44 -3.94
CA PRO A 201 -0.98 2.93 -4.03
C PRO A 201 -1.75 3.46 -5.25
N GLU A 202 -1.40 4.64 -5.74
CA GLU A 202 -1.95 5.23 -6.96
C GLU A 202 -1.60 4.39 -8.20
N CYS A 203 -0.41 3.79 -8.27
CA CYS A 203 -0.06 2.89 -9.37
C CYS A 203 -1.02 1.70 -9.45
N PHE A 204 -1.33 1.09 -8.30
CA PHE A 204 -2.29 -0.01 -8.26
C PHE A 204 -3.70 0.46 -8.68
N TYR A 205 -4.19 1.56 -8.12
CA TYR A 205 -5.52 2.07 -8.46
C TYR A 205 -5.64 2.44 -9.94
N MET A 206 -4.65 3.15 -10.49
CA MET A 206 -4.59 3.46 -11.93
C MET A 206 -4.57 2.19 -12.78
N LYS A 207 -3.84 1.15 -12.36
CA LYS A 207 -3.78 -0.11 -13.11
C LYS A 207 -5.12 -0.82 -13.11
N VAL A 208 -5.84 -0.81 -11.99
CA VAL A 208 -7.22 -1.29 -11.92
C VAL A 208 -8.11 -0.53 -12.91
N LEU A 209 -8.05 0.81 -12.93
CA LEU A 209 -8.81 1.62 -13.89
C LEU A 209 -8.44 1.32 -15.35
N GLU A 210 -7.14 1.17 -15.65
CA GLU A 210 -6.64 0.81 -16.97
C GLU A 210 -7.22 -0.51 -17.45
N LYS A 211 -7.29 -1.51 -16.58
CA LYS A 211 -7.84 -2.84 -16.91
C LYS A 211 -9.35 -2.83 -17.10
N PHE A 212 -10.08 -2.01 -16.33
CA PHE A 212 -11.54 -1.93 -16.44
C PHE A 212 -12.04 -1.07 -17.60
N GLN A 213 -11.40 0.08 -17.81
CA GLN A 213 -11.94 1.16 -18.65
C GLN A 213 -10.94 1.64 -19.70
N GLY A 214 -9.76 1.03 -19.77
CA GLY A 214 -8.69 1.42 -20.66
C GLY A 214 -7.81 2.54 -20.10
N ARG A 215 -6.68 2.75 -20.76
CA ARG A 215 -5.63 3.69 -20.36
C ARG A 215 -6.11 5.10 -20.08
N ALA A 216 -7.07 5.60 -20.87
CA ALA A 216 -7.64 6.93 -20.72
C ALA A 216 -8.31 7.15 -19.34
N ALA A 217 -8.81 6.09 -18.69
CA ALA A 217 -9.38 6.20 -17.35
C ALA A 217 -8.30 6.43 -16.27
N ALA A 218 -7.15 5.77 -16.41
CA ALA A 218 -5.99 6.01 -15.54
C ALA A 218 -5.46 7.45 -15.69
N GLU A 219 -5.40 7.96 -16.92
CA GLU A 219 -4.98 9.35 -17.18
C GLU A 219 -5.97 10.37 -16.61
N LYS A 220 -7.29 10.14 -16.77
CA LYS A 220 -8.31 10.99 -16.13
C LYS A 220 -8.20 11.01 -14.62
N PHE A 221 -7.74 9.92 -14.00
CA PHE A 221 -7.50 9.89 -12.55
C PHE A 221 -6.31 10.78 -12.17
N ILE A 222 -5.20 10.74 -12.92
CA ILE A 222 -4.08 11.67 -12.73
C ILE A 222 -4.55 13.13 -12.79
N ASP A 223 -5.40 13.47 -13.77
CA ASP A 223 -5.90 14.84 -13.93
C ASP A 223 -6.76 15.30 -12.74
N LYS A 224 -7.46 14.39 -12.06
CA LYS A 224 -8.21 14.71 -10.82
C LYS A 224 -7.31 15.00 -9.62
N LEU A 225 -6.06 14.55 -9.66
CA LEU A 225 -5.06 14.78 -8.61
C LEU A 225 -4.16 15.98 -8.92
N ARG A 226 -4.39 16.65 -10.04
CA ARG A 226 -3.63 17.82 -10.47
C ARG A 226 -3.98 19.02 -9.62
N ASP A 227 -2.96 19.67 -9.07
CA ASP A 227 -3.12 20.93 -8.38
C ASP A 227 -3.26 22.12 -9.35
N LYS A 228 -3.51 23.30 -8.81
CA LYS A 228 -3.66 24.55 -9.57
C LYS A 228 -2.41 24.95 -10.38
N ASP A 229 -1.22 24.46 -9.98
CA ASP A 229 0.06 24.75 -10.60
C ASP A 229 0.43 23.66 -11.64
N GLY A 230 -0.48 22.73 -11.90
CA GLY A 230 -0.34 21.66 -12.88
C GLY A 230 0.44 20.44 -12.38
N LYS A 231 0.81 20.37 -11.10
CA LYS A 231 1.59 19.27 -10.53
C LYS A 231 0.68 18.16 -10.04
N VAL A 232 1.17 16.93 -10.10
CA VAL A 232 0.46 15.73 -9.64
C VAL A 232 1.35 14.98 -8.67
N PHE A 233 1.12 15.23 -7.38
CA PHE A 233 1.84 14.55 -6.32
C PHE A 233 1.18 13.20 -5.99
N GLY A 234 -0.14 13.07 -6.03
CA GLY A 234 -0.83 11.82 -5.68
C GLY A 234 -1.68 12.00 -4.44
N PHE A 235 -1.81 10.94 -3.64
CA PHE A 235 -2.45 10.95 -2.33
C PHE A 235 -1.65 11.78 -1.33
N ASP A 236 -2.37 12.55 -0.51
CA ASP A 236 -1.81 13.32 0.59
C ASP A 236 -1.46 12.41 1.79
N PHE A 237 -0.90 12.97 2.85
CA PHE A 237 -0.59 12.23 4.08
C PHE A 237 -1.81 11.50 4.63
N GLN A 238 -1.63 10.22 5.00
CA GLN A 238 -2.66 9.28 5.44
C GLN A 238 -3.81 9.00 4.46
N GLU A 239 -3.75 9.54 3.24
CA GLU A 239 -4.61 9.10 2.15
C GLU A 239 -4.01 7.87 1.44
N GLY A 240 -4.83 7.23 0.62
CA GLY A 240 -4.50 5.98 -0.06
C GLY A 240 -5.74 5.25 -0.59
N ILE A 241 -5.88 3.96 -0.30
CA ILE A 241 -7.05 3.17 -0.70
C ILE A 241 -7.43 2.18 0.39
N ASP A 242 -8.73 2.00 0.61
CA ASP A 242 -9.25 0.93 1.44
C ASP A 242 -9.74 -0.21 0.54
N ILE A 243 -9.41 -1.45 0.88
CA ILE A 243 -9.89 -2.63 0.18
C ILE A 243 -10.60 -3.53 1.16
N ILE A 244 -11.87 -3.83 0.86
CA ILE A 244 -12.69 -4.70 1.70
C ILE A 244 -12.86 -6.04 1.00
N VAL A 245 -12.35 -7.09 1.63
CA VAL A 245 -12.62 -8.49 1.27
C VAL A 245 -13.76 -8.99 2.14
N THR A 246 -14.92 -9.20 1.55
CA THR A 246 -16.13 -9.65 2.24
C THR A 246 -16.41 -11.12 1.91
N ASN A 247 -16.61 -11.96 2.91
CA ASN A 247 -17.10 -13.32 2.74
C ASN A 247 -18.56 -13.40 3.23
N GLY A 248 -19.47 -13.71 2.31
CA GLY A 248 -20.89 -13.82 2.58
C GLY A 248 -21.48 -15.14 2.09
N ALA A 249 -22.82 -15.20 2.03
CA ALA A 249 -23.56 -16.36 1.54
C ALA A 249 -23.29 -16.66 0.05
N ASN A 250 -23.02 -15.62 -0.75
CA ASN A 250 -22.84 -15.70 -2.20
C ASN A 250 -21.36 -15.84 -2.61
N GLY A 251 -20.47 -16.15 -1.68
CA GLY A 251 -19.03 -16.24 -1.91
C GLY A 251 -18.25 -15.03 -1.39
N GLN A 252 -17.04 -14.85 -1.93
CA GLN A 252 -16.14 -13.76 -1.56
C GLN A 252 -16.22 -12.63 -2.59
N SER A 253 -16.38 -11.40 -2.13
CA SER A 253 -16.33 -10.18 -2.95
C SER A 253 -15.22 -9.26 -2.46
N ILE A 254 -14.64 -8.50 -3.38
CA ILE A 254 -13.54 -7.58 -3.07
C ILE A 254 -13.91 -6.22 -3.66
N VAL A 255 -13.81 -5.17 -2.87
CA VAL A 255 -14.13 -3.81 -3.30
C VAL A 255 -13.05 -2.86 -2.85
N ILE A 256 -12.51 -2.08 -3.79
CA ILE A 256 -11.77 -0.86 -3.44
C ILE A 256 -12.82 0.18 -3.03
N LYS A 257 -12.81 0.53 -1.75
CA LYS A 257 -13.59 1.63 -1.20
C LYS A 257 -12.88 2.93 -1.44
N ASN A 258 -13.64 3.86 -1.99
CA ASN A 258 -13.02 5.03 -2.55
C ASN A 258 -12.82 6.17 -1.56
N MET A 259 -11.76 6.95 -1.81
CA MET A 259 -11.53 8.26 -1.22
C MET A 259 -11.67 9.34 -2.30
N ARG A 260 -12.02 10.57 -1.90
CA ARG A 260 -12.17 11.74 -2.80
C ARG A 260 -13.26 11.63 -3.88
N GLY A 261 -14.40 10.99 -3.57
CA GLY A 261 -15.61 11.03 -4.41
C GLY A 261 -15.52 10.26 -5.74
N LEU A 262 -14.53 9.38 -5.87
CA LEU A 262 -14.39 8.46 -6.98
C LEU A 262 -15.30 7.22 -6.74
N PRO A 263 -15.65 6.44 -7.79
CA PRO A 263 -16.56 5.31 -7.65
C PRO A 263 -15.86 4.11 -6.98
N ASP A 264 -16.57 3.38 -6.12
CA ASP A 264 -16.13 2.08 -5.64
C ASP A 264 -15.86 1.14 -6.83
N VAL A 265 -14.78 0.36 -6.75
CA VAL A 265 -14.39 -0.56 -7.82
C VAL A 265 -14.37 -1.99 -7.30
N ALA A 266 -15.22 -2.85 -7.86
CA ALA A 266 -15.17 -4.28 -7.57
C ALA A 266 -13.90 -4.88 -8.16
N LEU A 267 -13.18 -5.71 -7.40
CA LEU A 267 -12.03 -6.47 -7.87
C LEU A 267 -12.43 -7.94 -8.02
N THR A 268 -11.84 -8.61 -9.01
CA THR A 268 -11.97 -10.07 -9.18
C THR A 268 -10.59 -10.75 -9.05
N PRO A 269 -10.54 -12.03 -8.68
CA PRO A 269 -9.30 -12.80 -8.67
C PRO A 269 -8.59 -12.76 -10.03
N GLU A 270 -9.34 -12.83 -11.13
CA GLU A 270 -8.81 -12.82 -12.50
C GLU A 270 -8.16 -11.48 -12.85
N LEU A 271 -8.76 -10.37 -12.40
CA LEU A 271 -8.18 -9.05 -12.57
C LEU A 271 -6.86 -8.91 -11.82
N LEU A 272 -6.81 -9.34 -10.55
CA LEU A 272 -5.58 -9.31 -9.76
C LEU A 272 -4.49 -10.16 -10.42
N ALA A 273 -4.82 -11.36 -10.88
CA ALA A 273 -3.91 -12.21 -11.63
C ALA A 273 -3.44 -11.55 -12.93
N ASP A 274 -4.31 -10.83 -13.64
CA ASP A 274 -3.92 -10.14 -14.87
C ASP A 274 -2.95 -8.98 -14.61
N ILE A 275 -3.13 -8.24 -13.51
CA ILE A 275 -2.19 -7.20 -13.06
C ILE A 275 -0.83 -7.81 -12.72
N ILE A 276 -0.79 -8.96 -12.03
CA ILE A 276 0.45 -9.67 -11.71
C ILE A 276 1.17 -10.09 -13.02
N ARG A 277 0.42 -10.63 -13.99
CA ARG A 277 0.97 -11.03 -15.29
C ARG A 277 1.53 -9.87 -16.11
N ASP A 278 1.07 -8.63 -15.91
CA ASP A 278 1.68 -7.47 -16.59
C ASP A 278 3.16 -7.32 -16.19
N ALA A 279 3.47 -7.42 -14.89
CA ALA A 279 4.85 -7.35 -14.41
C ALA A 279 5.69 -8.54 -14.92
N GLU A 280 5.13 -9.75 -14.89
CA GLU A 280 5.83 -10.93 -15.43
C GLU A 280 6.13 -10.81 -16.94
N ARG A 281 5.21 -10.21 -17.71
CA ARG A 281 5.43 -9.95 -19.15
C ARG A 281 6.48 -8.88 -19.39
N LEU A 282 6.52 -7.85 -18.54
CA LEU A 282 7.55 -6.82 -18.58
C LEU A 282 8.94 -7.44 -18.36
N ASP A 283 9.10 -8.25 -17.32
CA ASP A 283 10.38 -8.90 -16.99
C ASP A 283 10.82 -9.87 -18.09
N LYS A 284 9.89 -10.63 -18.67
CA LYS A 284 10.16 -11.49 -19.84
C LYS A 284 10.60 -10.71 -21.08
N THR A 285 10.15 -9.47 -21.23
CA THR A 285 10.55 -8.61 -22.36
C THR A 285 12.00 -8.16 -22.18
N ILE A 286 12.36 -7.72 -20.98
CA ILE A 286 13.75 -7.41 -20.60
C ILE A 286 14.69 -8.59 -20.87
N ASP A 287 14.26 -9.80 -20.53
CA ASP A 287 15.04 -11.03 -20.76
C ASP A 287 15.32 -11.33 -22.24
N LYS A 288 14.36 -11.04 -23.11
CA LYS A 288 14.52 -11.26 -24.56
C LYS A 288 15.46 -10.24 -25.18
N ASP A 289 15.29 -8.97 -24.83
CA ASP A 289 16.09 -7.89 -25.39
C ASP A 289 17.56 -7.98 -24.92
N SER A 290 17.77 -8.42 -23.67
CA SER A 290 19.11 -8.68 -23.13
C SER A 290 19.85 -9.81 -23.86
N LYS A 291 19.12 -10.83 -24.36
CA LYS A 291 19.72 -11.92 -25.14
C LYS A 291 20.06 -11.47 -26.56
N ALA A 292 19.19 -10.69 -27.19
CA ALA A 292 19.41 -10.19 -28.55
C ALA A 292 20.60 -9.22 -28.68
N ILE A 293 21.07 -8.62 -27.58
CA ILE A 293 22.27 -7.76 -27.56
C ILE A 293 23.57 -8.57 -27.44
N ASN A 294 23.49 -9.83 -26.97
CA ASN A 294 24.64 -10.69 -26.71
C ASN A 294 24.86 -11.77 -27.78
N ASP A 295 23.98 -11.84 -28.79
CA ASP A 295 24.09 -12.70 -29.99
C ASP A 295 24.49 -11.85 -31.21
#